data_AF-A0A6C0KR91-F1
#
_entry.id   AF-A0A6C0KR91-F1
#
_cell.length_a   1.000
_cell.length_b   1.000
_cell.length_c   1.000
_cell.angle_alpha   90.00
_cell.angle_beta   90.00
_cell.angle_gamma   90.00
#
_symmetry.space_group_name_H-M   'P 1'
#
loop_
_entity.id
_entity.type
_entity.pdbx_description
1 polymer ?
#
loop_
_entity_poly.entity_id
_entity_poly.type
_entity_poly.pdbx_seq_one_letter_code
_entity_poly.pdbx_strand_id
1 'polypeptide(L)'
;MLKKNYKFLIILIILIILVILSIFFINNFTNYYISNGKYLDKTELRNKLFGKLAIHNSLSSPNLLYKIYYNSDNTFTIYTIKNGESVGSTKGDYRIVSKYNKGYIEINYNKINESPYPESAFSKNNKNSIYKTMKNTLGPFIIHDDKNRSSYILEYNSSYSNEKKFLTIYK
;
A
#
# COMPACT_ATOMS: atom_id res chain seq x y z
N MET A 1 33.38 6.21 -50.58
CA MET A 1 33.04 4.95 -49.87
C MET A 1 32.83 5.21 -48.37
N LEU A 2 31.83 6.04 -47.98
CA LEU A 2 31.66 6.57 -46.60
C LEU A 2 30.29 6.32 -45.95
N LYS A 3 29.35 5.66 -46.64
CA LYS A 3 27.96 5.47 -46.17
C LYS A 3 27.75 4.30 -45.19
N LYS A 4 28.75 3.43 -44.96
CA LYS A 4 28.59 2.24 -44.09
C LYS A 4 28.84 2.48 -42.59
N ASN A 5 29.50 3.57 -42.20
CA ASN A 5 29.90 3.79 -40.80
C ASN A 5 28.86 4.54 -39.95
N TYR A 6 27.93 5.27 -40.57
CA TYR A 6 26.91 6.01 -39.82
C TYR A 6 25.87 5.12 -39.15
N LYS A 7 25.49 3.99 -39.76
CA LYS A 7 24.56 3.04 -39.14
C LYS A 7 25.14 2.42 -37.88
N PHE A 8 26.42 2.07 -37.89
CA PHE A 8 27.11 1.52 -36.73
C PHE A 8 27.21 2.57 -35.60
N LEU A 9 27.55 3.81 -35.95
CA LEU A 9 27.61 4.92 -34.99
C LEU A 9 26.25 5.21 -34.34
N ILE A 10 25.16 5.20 -35.12
CA ILE A 10 23.80 5.40 -34.61
C ILE A 10 23.39 4.27 -33.65
N ILE A 11 23.67 3.01 -34.00
CA ILE A 11 23.37 1.86 -33.13
C ILE A 11 24.15 1.96 -31.82
N LEU A 12 25.43 2.34 -31.87
CA LEU A 12 26.26 2.50 -30.68
C LEU A 12 25.74 3.61 -29.75
N ILE A 13 25.31 4.75 -30.30
CA ILE A 13 24.72 5.86 -29.53
C ILE A 13 23.42 5.42 -28.85
N ILE A 14 22.55 4.70 -29.55
CA ILE A 14 21.29 4.18 -28.97
C ILE A 14 21.58 3.22 -27.82
N LEU A 15 22.57 2.33 -27.97
CA LEU A 15 22.96 1.38 -26.92
C LEU A 15 23.46 2.09 -25.66
N ILE A 16 24.29 3.14 -25.83
CA ILE A 16 24.80 3.95 -24.72
C ILE A 16 23.65 4.66 -23.99
N ILE A 17 22.70 5.24 -24.73
CA ILE A 17 21.52 5.89 -24.15
C ILE A 17 20.68 4.89 -23.34
N LEU A 18 20.47 3.68 -23.86
CA LEU A 18 19.73 2.63 -23.16
C LEU A 18 20.42 2.17 -21.86
N VAL A 19 21.75 2.09 -21.86
CA VAL A 19 22.54 1.75 -20.66
C VAL A 19 22.50 2.88 -19.64
N ILE A 20 22.58 4.14 -20.05
CA ILE A 20 22.47 5.28 -19.15
C ILE A 20 21.06 5.34 -18.54
N LEU A 21 20.02 5.12 -19.35
CA LEU A 21 18.64 5.04 -18.88
C LEU A 21 18.45 3.89 -17.89
N SER A 22 18.99 2.69 -18.17
CA SER A 22 18.86 1.56 -17.25
C SER A 22 19.57 1.80 -15.93
N ILE A 23 20.77 2.39 -15.92
CA ILE A 23 21.48 2.78 -14.70
C ILE A 23 20.71 3.87 -13.93
N PHE A 24 20.14 4.86 -14.62
CA PHE A 24 19.30 5.89 -13.99
C PHE A 24 18.02 5.31 -13.37
N PHE A 25 17.36 4.37 -14.05
CA PHE A 25 16.21 3.66 -13.51
C PHE A 25 16.59 2.77 -12.32
N ILE A 26 17.70 2.03 -12.40
CA ILE A 26 18.19 1.18 -11.30
C ILE A 26 18.53 2.04 -10.08
N ASN A 27 19.26 3.15 -10.24
CA ASN A 27 19.64 4.03 -9.13
C ASN A 27 18.45 4.72 -8.47
N ASN A 28 17.40 5.06 -9.23
CA ASN A 28 16.15 5.58 -8.65
C ASN A 28 15.35 4.50 -7.91
N PHE A 29 15.44 3.23 -8.33
CA PHE A 29 14.79 2.11 -7.64
C PHE A 29 15.58 1.60 -6.44
N THR A 30 16.92 1.59 -6.48
CA THR A 30 17.76 1.12 -5.35
C THR A 30 17.82 2.14 -4.22
N ASN A 31 17.77 3.44 -4.51
CA ASN A 31 17.62 4.48 -3.48
C ASN A 31 16.25 4.42 -2.75
N TYR A 32 15.30 3.62 -3.24
CA TYR A 32 14.00 3.42 -2.61
C TYR A 32 13.99 2.35 -1.49
N TYR A 33 15.06 1.57 -1.33
CA TYR A 33 15.02 0.35 -0.50
C TYR A 33 16.09 0.20 0.59
N ILE A 34 16.81 1.28 0.95
CA ILE A 34 17.76 1.24 2.08
C ILE A 34 17.44 2.35 3.08
N SER A 35 16.28 2.24 3.69
CA SER A 35 16.06 2.79 5.03
C SER A 35 15.78 1.59 5.93
N ASN A 36 16.58 1.41 6.98
CA ASN A 36 16.25 0.52 8.08
C ASN A 36 14.97 1.07 8.72
N GLY A 37 13.82 0.68 8.16
CA GLY A 37 12.56 1.30 8.48
C GLY A 37 12.26 1.12 9.98
N LYS A 38 11.87 2.22 10.62
CA LYS A 38 11.53 2.23 12.04
C LYS A 38 10.13 1.64 12.23
N TYR A 39 9.99 0.68 13.14
CA TYR A 39 8.67 0.27 13.60
C TYR A 39 8.01 1.42 14.36
N LEU A 40 6.76 1.72 14.02
CA LEU A 40 5.99 2.71 14.74
C LEU A 40 5.52 2.13 16.08
N ASP A 41 5.69 2.88 17.16
CA ASP A 41 5.00 2.58 18.41
C ASP A 41 3.50 2.97 18.32
N LYS A 42 2.74 2.67 19.38
CA LYS A 42 1.30 2.97 19.44
C LYS A 42 0.99 4.47 19.27
N THR A 43 1.78 5.34 19.89
CA THR A 43 1.57 6.79 19.88
C THR A 43 1.89 7.36 18.50
N GLU A 44 3.02 6.95 17.93
CA GLU A 44 3.43 7.35 16.59
C GLU A 44 2.40 6.89 15.54
N LEU A 45 1.98 5.61 15.59
CA LEU A 45 0.97 5.07 14.69
C LEU A 45 -0.36 5.81 14.80
N ARG A 46 -0.78 6.17 16.03
CA ARG A 46 -1.97 6.98 16.25
C ARG A 46 -1.89 8.32 15.55
N ASN A 47 -0.79 9.04 15.75
CA ASN A 47 -0.61 10.36 15.15
C ASN A 47 -0.60 10.32 13.62
N LYS A 48 -0.18 9.19 13.02
CA LYS A 48 -0.19 9.01 11.57
C LYS A 48 -1.56 8.64 11.01
N LEU A 49 -2.43 7.96 11.77
CA LEU A 49 -3.73 7.50 11.26
C LEU A 49 -4.90 8.43 11.59
N PHE A 50 -4.87 9.09 12.73
CA PHE A 50 -6.04 9.74 13.30
C PHE A 50 -6.54 10.91 12.43
N GLY A 51 -7.78 10.78 11.92
CA GLY A 51 -8.38 11.78 11.03
C GLY A 51 -7.78 11.77 9.62
N LYS A 52 -7.14 10.68 9.17
CA LYS A 52 -6.41 10.62 7.90
C LYS A 52 -7.06 9.68 6.88
N LEU A 53 -6.80 10.00 5.62
CA LEU A 53 -7.10 9.16 4.47
C LEU A 53 -5.92 8.23 4.19
N ALA A 54 -6.23 6.95 4.02
CA ALA A 54 -5.31 5.91 3.61
C ALA A 54 -5.74 5.25 2.30
N ILE A 55 -4.77 4.80 1.52
CA ILE A 55 -4.97 4.01 0.31
C ILE A 55 -4.22 2.69 0.45
N HIS A 56 -4.92 1.58 0.18
CA HIS A 56 -4.38 0.24 0.13
C HIS A 56 -4.57 -0.36 -1.27
N ASN A 57 -3.51 -0.94 -1.84
CA ASN A 57 -3.60 -1.75 -3.05
C ASN A 57 -3.54 -3.22 -2.65
N SER A 58 -4.58 -4.01 -2.95
CA SER A 58 -4.47 -5.46 -2.81
C SER A 58 -3.64 -6.03 -3.96
N LEU A 59 -2.84 -7.03 -3.62
CA LEU A 59 -2.06 -7.83 -4.58
C LEU A 59 -2.89 -8.97 -5.18
N SER A 60 -4.22 -8.81 -5.21
CA SER A 60 -5.13 -9.75 -5.87
C SER A 60 -5.05 -9.58 -7.37
N SER A 61 -5.34 -10.63 -8.15
CA SER A 61 -5.62 -10.48 -9.58
C SER A 61 -7.14 -10.60 -9.82
N PRO A 62 -7.81 -9.58 -10.37
CA PRO A 62 -7.29 -8.25 -10.69
C PRO A 62 -6.98 -7.41 -9.42
N ASN A 63 -6.10 -6.43 -9.57
CA ASN A 63 -5.74 -5.51 -8.49
C ASN A 63 -6.96 -4.68 -8.08
N LEU A 64 -7.20 -4.56 -6.78
CA LEU A 64 -8.23 -3.68 -6.24
C LEU A 64 -7.60 -2.58 -5.38
N LEU A 65 -8.16 -1.39 -5.50
CA LEU A 65 -7.83 -0.24 -4.70
C LEU A 65 -8.83 -0.14 -3.55
N TYR A 66 -8.34 0.12 -2.34
CA TYR A 66 -9.19 0.39 -1.18
C TYR A 66 -8.87 1.78 -0.62
N LYS A 67 -9.90 2.60 -0.47
CA LYS A 67 -9.84 3.92 0.12
C LYS A 67 -10.36 3.84 1.56
N ILE A 68 -9.51 4.14 2.54
CA ILE A 68 -9.81 3.97 3.97
C ILE A 68 -9.77 5.32 4.68
N TYR A 69 -10.83 5.68 5.37
CA TYR A 69 -10.91 6.87 6.21
C TYR A 69 -10.86 6.44 7.67
N TYR A 70 -9.84 6.87 8.40
CA TYR A 70 -9.72 6.67 9.86
C TYR A 70 -10.18 7.95 10.56
N ASN A 71 -11.35 7.91 11.18
CA ASN A 71 -11.98 9.07 11.80
C ASN A 71 -11.41 9.34 13.20
N SER A 72 -11.58 10.57 13.69
CA SER A 72 -11.13 10.97 15.04
C SER A 72 -11.96 10.36 16.18
N ASP A 73 -13.09 9.73 15.89
CA ASP A 73 -13.94 9.05 16.88
C ASP A 73 -13.60 7.54 17.01
N ASN A 74 -12.46 7.11 16.47
CA ASN A 74 -12.02 5.71 16.38
C ASN A 74 -12.91 4.83 15.48
N THR A 75 -13.74 5.42 14.62
CA THR A 75 -14.44 4.69 13.56
C THR A 75 -13.65 4.73 12.26
N PHE A 76 -13.92 3.80 11.35
CA PHE A 76 -13.35 3.85 10.01
C PHE A 76 -14.40 3.52 8.95
N THR A 77 -14.15 3.98 7.73
CA THR A 77 -14.88 3.57 6.53
C THR A 77 -13.91 3.14 5.44
N ILE A 78 -14.18 2.03 4.77
CA ILE A 78 -13.43 1.57 3.61
C ILE A 78 -14.34 1.49 2.40
N TYR A 79 -13.83 1.93 1.26
CA TYR A 79 -14.45 1.76 -0.05
C TYR A 79 -13.54 0.91 -0.94
N THR A 80 -14.08 -0.13 -1.56
CA THR A 80 -13.43 -0.81 -2.68
C THR A 80 -13.67 0.00 -3.93
N ILE A 81 -12.59 0.38 -4.61
CA ILE A 81 -12.62 1.19 -5.81
C ILE A 81 -12.22 0.34 -7.01
N LYS A 82 -13.06 0.36 -8.06
CA LYS A 82 -12.77 -0.26 -9.35
C LYS A 82 -13.19 0.70 -10.45
N ASN A 83 -12.30 0.95 -11.40
CA ASN A 83 -12.51 1.90 -12.50
C ASN A 83 -12.96 3.30 -12.04
N GLY A 84 -12.47 3.76 -10.89
CA GLY A 84 -12.82 5.07 -10.32
C GLY A 84 -14.12 5.09 -9.50
N GLU A 85 -14.89 4.00 -9.49
CA GLU A 85 -16.17 3.92 -8.79
C GLU A 85 -16.08 3.08 -7.52
N SER A 86 -16.89 3.44 -6.52
CA SER A 86 -17.05 2.64 -5.30
C SER A 86 -17.98 1.47 -5.57
N VAL A 87 -17.45 0.26 -5.48
CA VAL A 87 -18.17 -0.98 -5.81
C VAL A 87 -18.44 -1.87 -4.60
N GLY A 88 -17.97 -1.47 -3.42
CA GLY A 88 -18.24 -2.11 -2.15
C GLY A 88 -17.73 -1.24 -1.02
N SER A 89 -18.25 -1.42 0.19
CA SER A 89 -17.81 -0.63 1.33
C SER A 89 -17.99 -1.35 2.65
N THR A 90 -17.23 -0.94 3.67
CA THR A 90 -17.48 -1.39 5.05
C THR A 90 -17.21 -0.25 6.01
N LYS A 91 -17.81 -0.32 7.19
CA LYS A 91 -17.52 0.56 8.31
C LYS A 91 -17.44 -0.22 9.60
N GLY A 92 -16.74 0.35 10.57
CA GLY A 92 -16.63 -0.22 11.90
C GLY A 92 -15.74 0.60 12.80
N ASP A 93 -15.18 -0.07 13.80
CA ASP A 93 -14.35 0.55 14.82
C ASP A 93 -12.92 0.03 14.71
N TYR A 94 -11.96 0.90 15.03
CA TYR A 94 -10.57 0.52 15.11
C TYR A 94 -9.98 0.93 16.45
N ARG A 95 -9.00 0.16 16.92
CA ARG A 95 -8.23 0.48 18.11
C ARG A 95 -6.76 0.28 17.84
N ILE A 96 -5.95 1.24 18.27
CA ILE A 96 -4.50 1.11 18.19
C ILE A 96 -3.98 0.49 19.47
N VAL A 97 -3.33 -0.66 19.32
CA VAL A 97 -2.77 -1.44 20.44
C VAL A 97 -1.26 -1.54 20.31
N SER A 98 -0.59 -1.83 21.43
CA SER A 98 0.85 -2.09 21.46
C SER A 98 1.10 -3.55 21.79
N LYS A 99 1.99 -4.21 21.04
CA LYS A 99 2.55 -5.53 21.38
C LYS A 99 4.05 -5.50 21.10
N TYR A 100 4.87 -5.93 22.06
CA TYR A 100 6.33 -5.92 21.93
C TYR A 100 6.91 -4.56 21.51
N ASN A 101 6.38 -3.47 22.09
CA ASN A 101 6.74 -2.08 21.76
C ASN A 101 6.48 -1.67 20.29
N LYS A 102 5.58 -2.36 19.59
CA LYS A 102 5.16 -2.04 18.22
C LYS A 102 3.66 -1.76 18.18
N GLY A 103 3.26 -0.80 17.37
CA GLY A 103 1.86 -0.42 17.13
C GLY A 103 1.16 -1.36 16.14
N TYR A 104 -0.08 -1.72 16.44
CA TYR A 104 -0.99 -2.51 15.60
C TYR A 104 -2.36 -1.83 15.54
N ILE A 105 -3.10 -2.08 14.47
CA ILE A 105 -4.51 -1.67 14.33
C ILE A 105 -5.37 -2.92 14.51
N GLU A 106 -6.16 -2.98 15.56
CA GLU A 106 -7.26 -3.93 15.68
C GLU A 106 -8.50 -3.33 15.03
N ILE A 107 -9.14 -4.10 14.15
CA ILE A 107 -10.30 -3.70 13.37
C ILE A 107 -11.47 -4.60 13.75
N ASN A 108 -12.63 -4.00 14.00
CA ASN A 108 -13.92 -4.68 14.06
C ASN A 108 -14.83 -4.11 12.98
N TYR A 109 -15.35 -4.94 12.09
CA TYR A 109 -16.30 -4.54 11.05
C TYR A 109 -17.72 -4.64 11.58
N ASN A 110 -18.54 -3.60 11.35
CA ASN A 110 -19.91 -3.53 11.87
C ASN A 110 -20.96 -3.62 10.75
N LYS A 111 -20.63 -3.13 9.55
CA LYS A 111 -21.52 -3.17 8.39
C LYS A 111 -20.72 -3.31 7.11
N ILE A 112 -21.14 -4.20 6.23
CA ILE A 112 -20.52 -4.43 4.92
C ILE A 112 -21.60 -4.26 3.84
N ASN A 113 -21.31 -3.43 2.86
CA ASN A 113 -21.98 -3.42 1.57
C ASN A 113 -21.11 -4.24 0.62
N GLU A 114 -21.62 -5.40 0.21
CA GLU A 114 -20.87 -6.41 -0.54
C GLU A 114 -20.34 -5.87 -1.87
N SER A 115 -19.12 -6.29 -2.22
CA SER A 115 -18.56 -6.04 -3.55
C SER A 115 -19.02 -7.14 -4.50
N PRO A 116 -19.45 -6.80 -5.75
CA PRO A 116 -19.81 -7.78 -6.75
C PRO A 116 -18.58 -8.55 -7.28
N TYR A 117 -17.37 -8.13 -6.91
CA TYR A 117 -16.12 -8.69 -7.39
C TYR A 117 -15.57 -9.75 -6.44
N PRO A 118 -15.42 -11.02 -6.88
CA PRO A 118 -15.01 -12.13 -6.02
C PRO A 118 -13.60 -11.97 -5.44
N GLU A 119 -12.73 -11.21 -6.10
CA GLU A 119 -11.37 -10.88 -5.63
C GLU A 119 -11.35 -9.85 -4.49
N SER A 120 -12.47 -9.16 -4.23
CA SER A 120 -12.59 -8.20 -3.13
C SER A 120 -12.69 -8.88 -1.78
N ALA A 121 -12.02 -8.34 -0.78
CA ALA A 121 -12.18 -8.77 0.61
C ALA A 121 -13.63 -8.56 1.11
N PHE A 122 -14.44 -7.74 0.43
CA PHE A 122 -15.85 -7.48 0.76
C PHE A 122 -16.83 -8.34 -0.05
N SER A 123 -16.35 -9.31 -0.82
CA SER A 123 -17.21 -10.35 -1.41
C SER A 123 -17.29 -11.56 -0.49
N LYS A 124 -18.48 -12.14 -0.30
CA LYS A 124 -18.66 -13.39 0.47
C LYS A 124 -17.98 -14.58 -0.19
N ASN A 125 -17.82 -14.53 -1.51
CA ASN A 125 -17.21 -15.60 -2.30
C ASN A 125 -15.67 -15.61 -2.21
N ASN A 126 -15.06 -14.57 -1.62
CA ASN A 126 -13.62 -14.50 -1.47
C ASN A 126 -13.13 -15.45 -0.36
N LYS A 127 -12.06 -16.23 -0.63
CA LYS A 127 -11.41 -17.06 0.39
C LYS A 127 -10.88 -16.26 1.60
N ASN A 128 -10.48 -15.01 1.38
CA ASN A 128 -9.97 -14.07 2.37
C ASN A 128 -11.03 -13.02 2.78
N SER A 129 -12.31 -13.36 2.58
CA SER A 129 -13.44 -12.47 2.89
C SER A 129 -13.47 -12.04 4.35
N ILE A 130 -13.75 -10.75 4.60
CA ILE A 130 -13.91 -10.23 5.96
C ILE A 130 -15.15 -10.79 6.67
N TYR A 131 -16.13 -11.34 5.93
CA TYR A 131 -17.34 -11.95 6.50
C TYR A 131 -17.03 -13.14 7.43
N LYS A 132 -15.87 -13.77 7.27
CA LYS A 132 -15.49 -14.96 8.06
C LYS A 132 -15.19 -14.65 9.52
N THR A 133 -14.59 -13.50 9.78
CA THR A 133 -14.13 -13.14 11.13
C THR A 133 -14.76 -11.87 11.65
N MET A 134 -15.19 -10.97 10.76
CA MET A 134 -15.61 -9.59 11.09
C MET A 134 -14.58 -8.81 11.92
N LYS A 135 -13.34 -9.31 11.99
CA LYS A 135 -12.24 -8.76 12.78
C LYS A 135 -10.92 -8.94 12.06
N ASN A 136 -10.01 -7.99 12.21
CA ASN A 136 -8.65 -8.11 11.68
C ASN A 136 -7.63 -7.42 12.58
N THR A 137 -6.37 -7.82 12.50
CA THR A 137 -5.24 -7.10 13.12
C THR A 137 -4.23 -6.77 12.04
N LEU A 138 -3.95 -5.48 11.86
CA LEU A 138 -2.95 -4.99 10.92
C LEU A 138 -1.71 -4.54 11.68
N GLY A 139 -0.54 -4.83 11.11
CA GLY A 139 0.75 -4.45 11.68
C GLY A 139 1.65 -5.66 11.99
N PRO A 140 2.81 -5.43 12.61
CA PRO A 140 3.32 -4.11 13.00
C PRO A 140 3.66 -3.26 11.76
N PHE A 141 3.68 -1.94 11.92
CA PHE A 141 3.95 -1.02 10.80
C PHE A 141 5.37 -0.48 10.83
N ILE A 142 6.00 -0.47 9.66
CA ILE A 142 7.26 0.20 9.39
C ILE A 142 6.95 1.45 8.57
N ILE A 143 7.46 2.60 9.00
CA ILE A 143 7.29 3.85 8.25
C ILE A 143 8.42 4.06 7.24
N HIS A 144 8.02 4.42 6.02
CA HIS A 144 8.89 4.96 4.98
C HIS A 144 8.48 6.42 4.79
N ASP A 145 9.18 7.34 5.46
CA ASP A 145 8.92 8.78 5.38
C ASP A 145 9.85 9.41 4.35
N ASP A 146 9.26 10.23 3.49
CA ASP A 146 9.98 11.08 2.55
C ASP A 146 9.50 12.51 2.77
N LYS A 147 10.45 13.39 3.11
CA LYS A 147 10.18 14.82 3.38
C LYS A 147 9.55 15.53 2.18
N ASN A 148 9.77 15.03 0.98
CA ASN A 148 9.25 15.63 -0.26
C ASN A 148 7.86 15.11 -0.64
N ARG A 149 7.27 14.19 0.12
CA ARG A 149 5.94 13.63 -0.16
C ARG A 149 4.87 14.24 0.74
N SER A 150 3.69 14.47 0.18
CA SER A 150 2.46 14.80 0.91
C SER A 150 1.82 13.58 1.61
N SER A 151 2.51 12.44 1.62
CA SER A 151 2.03 11.18 2.18
C SER A 151 3.15 10.39 2.86
N TYR A 152 2.80 9.52 3.81
CA TYR A 152 3.66 8.48 4.36
C TYR A 152 3.33 7.13 3.73
N ILE A 153 4.32 6.24 3.60
CA ILE A 153 4.07 4.83 3.27
C ILE A 153 4.27 4.00 4.55
N LEU A 154 3.24 3.25 4.93
CA LEU A 154 3.31 2.29 6.03
C LEU A 154 3.37 0.88 5.46
N GLU A 155 4.51 0.24 5.60
CA GLU A 155 4.70 -1.19 5.29
C GLU A 155 4.22 -2.04 6.48
N TYR A 156 3.53 -3.14 6.21
CA TYR A 156 3.10 -4.09 7.24
C TYR A 156 3.05 -5.52 6.69
N ASN A 157 2.84 -6.46 7.61
CA ASN A 157 2.66 -7.88 7.31
C ASN A 157 3.92 -8.58 6.75
N SER A 158 5.07 -8.38 7.40
CA SER A 158 6.34 -9.02 7.02
C SER A 158 6.41 -10.53 7.30
N SER A 159 5.45 -11.08 8.06
CA SER A 159 5.46 -12.47 8.54
C SER A 159 4.66 -13.45 7.67
N TYR A 160 3.85 -12.98 6.71
CA TYR A 160 3.04 -13.84 5.85
C TYR A 160 3.50 -13.73 4.39
N SER A 161 4.17 -14.78 3.91
CA SER A 161 4.49 -15.16 2.51
C SER A 161 4.70 -14.02 1.49
N ASN A 162 5.96 -13.85 1.08
CA ASN A 162 6.48 -13.29 -0.18
C ASN A 162 6.10 -11.86 -0.61
N GLU A 163 5.10 -11.22 0.00
CA GLU A 163 4.59 -9.93 -0.48
C GLU A 163 4.37 -8.91 0.63
N LYS A 164 5.19 -7.85 0.62
CA LYS A 164 5.04 -6.69 1.50
C LYS A 164 3.73 -5.98 1.19
N LYS A 165 2.96 -5.65 2.23
CA LYS A 165 1.74 -4.85 2.09
C LYS A 165 2.00 -3.41 2.50
N PHE A 166 1.41 -2.48 1.75
CA PHE A 166 1.60 -1.06 1.97
C PHE A 166 0.27 -0.33 2.14
N LEU A 167 0.28 0.68 3.01
CA LEU A 167 -0.74 1.71 3.13
C LEU A 167 -0.09 3.06 2.84
N THR A 168 -0.63 3.81 1.88
CA THR A 168 -0.26 5.21 1.67
C THR A 168 -1.18 6.08 2.52
N ILE A 169 -0.63 6.82 3.49
CA ILE A 169 -1.38 7.71 4.37
C ILE A 169 -1.13 9.16 3.95
N TYR A 170 -2.18 9.91 3.66
CA TYR A 170 -2.07 11.32 3.25
C TYR A 170 -1.93 12.23 4.48
N LYS A 171 -1.00 13.20 4.42
CA LYS A 171 -0.68 14.16 5.49
C LYS A 171 -1.77 15.19 5.69
#